data_AF-A0A6A4VZM7-F1
#
_entry.id   AF-A0A6A4VZM7-F1
#
_cell.length_a   1.000
_cell.length_b   1.000
_cell.length_c   1.000
_cell.angle_alpha   90.00
_cell.angle_beta   90.00
_cell.angle_gamma   90.00
#
_symmetry.space_group_name_H-M   'P 1'
#
loop_
_entity.id
_entity.type
_entity.pdbx_description
1 polymer ?
#
loop_
_entity_poly.entity_id
_entity_poly.type
_entity_poly.pdbx_seq_one_letter_code
_entity_poly.pdbx_strand_id
1 'polypeptide(L)'
;MRLEIVAMFQIRCLPALALLHPDDVPDGYEAVAAELPDAAAELAAYFERQYIGANVGGRRRPPQFAVPEWNQFYRTLGGHGRTNNGVEGWHNRFNNAVNCAHPNVYKLLRHLSQEEDHWRSEVIKIHIRGDERHRRARWQVISDRLQALAERRRNGEVAMADYLRAVAHNFTL
;
A
#
# COMPACT_ATOMS: atom_id res chain seq x y z
N MET A 1 -26.21 -15.77 -2.70
CA MET A 1 -25.79 -14.88 -3.82
C MET A 1 -25.76 -13.39 -3.48
N ARG A 2 -26.87 -12.65 -3.27
CA ARG A 2 -26.79 -11.19 -2.95
C ARG A 2 -26.15 -10.89 -1.59
N LEU A 3 -26.41 -11.70 -0.56
CA LEU A 3 -25.83 -11.54 0.78
C LEU A 3 -24.31 -11.79 0.80
N GLU A 4 -23.82 -12.76 0.03
CA GLU A 4 -22.38 -13.07 -0.06
C GLU A 4 -21.58 -11.98 -0.77
N ILE A 5 -22.16 -11.32 -1.78
CA ILE A 5 -21.50 -10.23 -2.51
C ILE A 5 -21.35 -8.98 -1.62
N VAL A 6 -22.37 -8.67 -0.82
CA VAL A 6 -22.32 -7.54 0.14
C VAL A 6 -21.32 -7.81 1.25
N ALA A 7 -21.35 -9.02 1.82
CA ALA A 7 -20.38 -9.47 2.82
C ALA A 7 -18.93 -9.40 2.29
N MET A 8 -18.70 -9.86 1.05
CA MET A 8 -17.38 -9.80 0.42
C MET A 8 -16.92 -8.37 0.16
N PHE A 9 -17.84 -7.45 -0.16
CA PHE A 9 -17.50 -6.04 -0.35
C PHE A 9 -17.07 -5.35 0.96
N GLN A 10 -17.75 -5.61 2.06
CA GLN A 10 -17.39 -5.02 3.36
C GLN A 10 -16.01 -5.47 3.83
N ILE A 11 -15.63 -6.72 3.57
CA ILE A 11 -14.28 -7.23 3.84
C ILE A 11 -13.22 -6.46 3.03
N ARG A 12 -13.54 -6.03 1.80
CA ARG A 12 -12.63 -5.22 0.96
C ARG A 12 -12.38 -3.81 1.50
N CYS A 13 -13.16 -3.34 2.47
CA CYS A 13 -12.91 -2.06 3.14
C CYS A 13 -11.75 -2.14 4.15
N LEU A 14 -11.41 -3.33 4.68
CA LEU A 14 -10.27 -3.50 5.58
C LEU A 14 -8.93 -3.09 4.93
N PRO A 15 -8.54 -3.58 3.74
CA PRO A 15 -7.32 -3.11 3.07
C PRO A 15 -7.40 -1.64 2.63
N ALA A 16 -8.60 -1.06 2.51
CA ALA A 16 -8.76 0.36 2.18
C ALA A 16 -8.25 1.28 3.31
N LEU A 17 -8.19 0.79 4.55
CA LEU A 17 -7.62 1.51 5.70
C LEU A 17 -6.15 1.89 5.47
N ALA A 18 -5.40 1.12 4.66
CA ALA A 18 -4.02 1.46 4.31
C ALA A 18 -3.93 2.77 3.50
N LEU A 19 -5.03 3.17 2.89
CA LEU A 19 -5.13 4.40 2.11
C LEU A 19 -5.90 5.48 2.87
N LEU A 20 -6.19 5.31 4.16
CA LEU A 20 -6.79 6.36 4.99
C LEU A 20 -5.69 7.14 5.71
N HIS A 21 -5.95 8.40 6.06
CA HIS A 21 -5.01 9.18 6.86
C HIS A 21 -4.68 8.44 8.17
N PRO A 22 -3.40 8.32 8.59
CA PRO A 22 -3.01 7.50 9.73
C PRO A 22 -3.81 7.78 11.02
N ASP A 23 -4.11 9.06 11.29
CA ASP A 23 -4.85 9.46 12.49
C ASP A 23 -6.34 9.06 12.44
N ASP A 24 -6.89 8.89 11.24
CA ASP A 24 -8.29 8.49 11.03
C ASP A 24 -8.45 6.96 11.00
N VAL A 25 -7.36 6.20 10.93
CA VAL A 25 -7.38 4.73 10.80
C VAL A 25 -8.17 4.04 11.92
N PRO A 26 -8.03 4.41 13.21
CA PRO A 26 -8.83 3.80 14.27
C PRO A 26 -10.33 4.00 14.06
N ASP A 27 -10.76 5.22 13.78
CA ASP A 27 -12.18 5.55 13.58
C ASP A 27 -12.73 4.92 12.30
N GLY A 28 -11.92 4.89 11.24
CA GLY A 28 -12.24 4.18 10.00
C GLY A 28 -12.41 2.68 10.21
N TYR A 29 -11.58 2.07 11.07
CA TYR A 29 -11.73 0.66 11.43
C TYR A 29 -13.04 0.39 12.17
N GLU A 30 -13.40 1.20 13.17
CA GLU A 30 -14.66 1.01 13.92
C GLU A 30 -15.87 1.09 12.97
N ALA A 31 -15.86 2.04 12.03
CA ALA A 31 -16.92 2.18 11.02
C ALA A 31 -17.01 0.97 10.09
N VAL A 32 -15.88 0.40 9.66
CA VAL A 32 -15.87 -0.81 8.83
C VAL A 32 -16.29 -2.03 9.63
N ALA A 33 -15.80 -2.18 10.87
CA ALA A 33 -16.09 -3.31 11.74
C ALA A 33 -17.58 -3.40 12.09
N ALA A 34 -18.24 -2.26 12.30
CA ALA A 34 -19.69 -2.20 12.55
C ALA A 34 -20.54 -2.69 11.36
N GLU A 35 -20.00 -2.65 10.14
CA GLU A 35 -20.68 -3.13 8.94
C GLU A 35 -20.34 -4.59 8.62
N LEU A 36 -19.27 -5.16 9.18
CA LEU A 36 -18.85 -6.53 8.85
C LEU A 36 -19.90 -7.57 9.25
N PRO A 37 -20.07 -8.65 8.45
CA PRO A 37 -20.96 -9.74 8.82
C PRO A 37 -20.43 -10.50 10.04
N ASP A 38 -21.32 -11.09 10.85
CA ASP A 38 -20.95 -11.88 12.03
C ASP A 38 -19.94 -13.00 11.70
N ALA A 39 -20.04 -13.58 10.50
CA ALA A 39 -19.10 -14.58 10.01
C ALA A 39 -17.64 -14.09 9.89
N ALA A 40 -17.42 -12.77 9.87
CA ALA A 40 -16.10 -12.13 9.84
C ALA A 40 -15.64 -11.61 11.21
N ALA A 41 -16.35 -11.92 12.30
CA ALA A 41 -16.00 -11.45 13.65
C ALA A 41 -14.59 -11.86 14.07
N GLU A 42 -14.16 -13.10 13.78
CA GLU A 42 -12.79 -13.55 14.07
C GLU A 42 -11.74 -12.78 13.26
N LEU A 43 -12.04 -12.47 12.00
CA LEU A 43 -11.17 -11.66 11.15
C LEU A 43 -11.05 -10.23 11.68
N ALA A 44 -12.17 -9.62 12.10
CA ALA A 44 -12.18 -8.29 12.70
C ALA A 44 -11.34 -8.27 13.98
N ALA A 45 -11.57 -9.20 14.91
CA ALA A 45 -10.81 -9.30 16.16
C ALA A 45 -9.31 -9.57 15.93
N TYR A 46 -8.97 -10.36 14.91
CA TYR A 46 -7.59 -10.50 14.46
C TYR A 46 -7.02 -9.17 13.97
N PHE A 47 -7.71 -8.50 13.05
CA PHE A 47 -7.23 -7.26 12.42
C PHE A 47 -7.06 -6.14 13.45
N GLU A 48 -8.01 -5.98 14.38
CA GLU A 48 -7.93 -5.03 15.48
C GLU A 48 -6.66 -5.25 16.30
N ARG A 49 -6.43 -6.47 16.79
CA ARG A 49 -5.27 -6.79 17.64
C ARG A 49 -3.95 -6.56 16.92
N GLN A 50 -3.89 -6.88 15.64
CA GLN A 50 -2.64 -6.89 14.87
C GLN A 50 -2.27 -5.51 14.33
N TYR A 51 -3.24 -4.73 13.85
CA TYR A 51 -2.97 -3.52 13.04
C TYR A 51 -3.53 -2.23 13.62
N ILE A 52 -4.56 -2.29 14.48
CA ILE A 52 -5.25 -1.10 15.00
C ILE A 52 -4.92 -0.85 16.47
N GLY A 53 -4.89 -1.93 17.27
CA GLY A 53 -4.76 -1.92 18.71
C GLY A 53 -6.13 -1.98 19.39
N ALA A 54 -6.31 -2.87 20.37
CA ALA A 54 -7.61 -3.03 21.04
C ALA A 54 -7.94 -1.85 21.95
N ASN A 55 -9.17 -1.34 21.89
CA ASN A 55 -9.66 -0.29 22.80
C ASN A 55 -10.24 -0.89 24.08
N VAL A 56 -9.52 -0.77 25.21
CA VAL A 56 -9.96 -1.31 26.50
C VAL A 56 -10.12 -0.15 27.48
N GLY A 57 -11.37 0.16 27.84
CA GLY A 57 -11.70 1.21 28.81
C GLY A 57 -11.30 2.63 28.35
N GLY A 58 -11.39 2.90 27.05
CA GLY A 58 -11.01 4.20 26.47
C GLY A 58 -9.51 4.37 26.21
N ARG A 59 -8.69 3.36 26.53
CA ARG A 59 -7.26 3.35 26.22
C ARG A 59 -6.97 2.28 25.16
N ARG A 60 -6.47 2.71 24.01
CA ARG A 60 -6.05 1.80 22.94
C ARG A 60 -4.69 1.20 23.29
N ARG A 61 -4.60 -0.13 23.34
CA ARG A 61 -3.32 -0.84 23.44
C ARG A 61 -2.57 -0.73 22.12
N PRO A 62 -1.23 -0.68 22.12
CA PRO A 62 -0.48 -0.65 20.86
C PRO A 62 -0.73 -1.94 20.06
N PRO A 63 -0.93 -1.85 18.74
CA PRO A 63 -0.97 -3.02 17.86
C PRO A 63 0.39 -3.70 17.76
N GLN A 64 0.40 -4.92 17.22
CA GLN A 64 1.65 -5.61 16.89
C GLN A 64 2.40 -4.90 15.75
N PHE A 65 1.67 -4.36 14.78
CA PHE A 65 2.19 -3.60 13.65
C PHE A 65 1.59 -2.20 13.68
N ALA A 66 2.42 -1.20 13.97
CA ALA A 66 1.95 0.18 14.08
C ALA A 66 1.44 0.72 12.74
N VAL A 67 0.39 1.55 12.76
CA VAL A 67 -0.21 2.16 11.55
C VAL A 67 0.83 2.75 10.59
N PRO A 68 1.85 3.52 11.03
CA PRO A 68 2.85 4.09 10.13
C PRO A 68 3.67 3.06 9.35
N GLU A 69 3.75 1.81 9.80
CA GLU A 69 4.56 0.76 9.16
C GLU A 69 3.90 0.23 7.87
N TRP A 70 2.57 0.20 7.84
CA TRP A 70 1.80 -0.39 6.73
C TRP A 70 0.96 0.64 5.95
N ASN A 71 0.76 1.84 6.49
CA ASN A 71 -0.02 2.88 5.83
C ASN A 71 0.66 3.39 4.54
N GLN A 72 -0.16 3.69 3.54
CA GLN A 72 0.21 4.10 2.19
C GLN A 72 -0.48 5.40 1.75
N PHE A 73 -1.15 6.12 2.65
CA PHE A 73 -1.91 7.33 2.32
C PHE A 73 -1.02 8.40 1.70
N TYR A 74 0.05 8.80 2.40
CA TYR A 74 0.96 9.83 1.91
C TYR A 74 1.68 9.45 0.62
N ARG A 75 2.01 8.16 0.44
CA ARG A 75 2.57 7.66 -0.82
C ARG A 75 1.58 7.77 -1.97
N THR A 76 0.31 7.47 -1.70
CA THR A 76 -0.77 7.58 -2.69
C THR A 76 -1.07 9.02 -3.06
N LEU A 77 -1.09 9.91 -2.06
CA LEU A 77 -1.26 11.34 -2.23
C LEU A 77 -0.13 11.96 -3.08
N GLY A 78 1.11 11.48 -2.91
CA GLY A 78 2.26 11.89 -3.73
C GLY A 78 2.38 11.17 -5.08
N GLY A 79 1.42 10.35 -5.48
CA GLY A 79 1.49 9.59 -6.75
C GLY A 79 2.56 8.49 -6.78
N HIS A 80 3.20 8.18 -5.64
CA HIS A 80 4.28 7.21 -5.55
C HIS A 80 3.78 5.77 -5.66
N GLY A 81 4.68 4.85 -6.02
CA GLY A 81 4.39 3.42 -5.99
C GLY A 81 4.12 2.94 -4.55
N ARG A 82 3.07 2.12 -4.35
CA ARG A 82 2.72 1.53 -3.04
C ARG A 82 3.24 0.10 -2.84
N THR A 83 3.79 -0.50 -3.91
CA THR A 83 4.33 -1.87 -3.90
C THR A 83 5.84 -1.84 -4.03
N ASN A 84 6.50 -2.85 -3.48
CA ASN A 84 7.94 -3.08 -3.60
C ASN A 84 8.38 -3.70 -4.94
N ASN A 85 7.47 -3.93 -5.90
CA ASN A 85 7.76 -4.56 -7.21
C ASN A 85 9.01 -4.02 -7.93
N GLY A 86 9.30 -2.73 -7.82
CA GLY A 86 10.51 -2.13 -8.41
C GLY A 86 11.80 -2.64 -7.75
N VAL A 87 11.79 -2.76 -6.42
CA VAL A 87 12.88 -3.30 -5.62
C VAL A 87 13.03 -4.80 -5.86
N GLU A 88 11.93 -5.55 -5.90
CA GLU A 88 11.95 -6.99 -6.23
C GLU A 88 12.49 -7.24 -7.64
N GLY A 89 12.06 -6.44 -8.61
CA GLY A 89 12.57 -6.50 -9.97
C GLY A 89 14.06 -6.18 -10.05
N TRP A 90 14.53 -5.19 -9.27
CA TRP A 90 15.96 -4.89 -9.17
C TRP A 90 16.74 -6.03 -8.51
N HIS A 91 16.28 -6.57 -7.37
CA HIS A 91 16.91 -7.72 -6.72
C HIS A 91 17.01 -8.93 -7.65
N ASN A 92 15.94 -9.25 -8.39
CA ASN A 92 15.94 -10.34 -9.35
C ASN A 92 16.98 -10.11 -10.46
N ARG A 93 17.01 -8.90 -11.06
CA ARG A 93 18.02 -8.55 -12.07
C ARG A 93 19.44 -8.66 -11.50
N PHE A 94 19.67 -8.11 -10.32
CA PHE A 94 20.98 -8.10 -9.68
C PHE A 94 21.46 -9.51 -9.35
N ASN A 95 20.61 -10.34 -8.77
CA ASN A 95 20.93 -11.74 -8.48
C ASN A 95 21.30 -12.51 -9.74
N ASN A 96 20.57 -12.30 -10.84
CA ASN A 96 20.90 -12.90 -12.13
C ASN A 96 22.21 -12.36 -12.72
N ALA A 97 22.54 -11.08 -12.51
CA ALA A 97 23.79 -10.48 -12.97
C ALA A 97 25.01 -11.00 -12.19
N VAL A 98 24.88 -11.14 -10.87
CA VAL A 98 25.92 -11.73 -9.99
C VAL A 98 26.07 -13.23 -10.29
N ASN A 99 24.97 -13.91 -10.58
CA ASN A 99 24.89 -15.34 -10.92
C ASN A 99 25.72 -16.23 -9.99
N CYS A 100 25.55 -16.04 -8.67
CA CYS A 100 26.30 -16.76 -7.65
C CYS A 100 25.56 -16.67 -6.31
N ALA A 101 25.40 -17.82 -5.63
CA ALA A 101 24.74 -17.87 -4.32
C ALA A 101 25.55 -17.20 -3.21
N HIS A 102 26.88 -17.33 -3.25
CA HIS A 102 27.79 -16.81 -2.23
C HIS A 102 29.00 -16.10 -2.87
N PRO A 103 28.80 -14.90 -3.44
CA PRO A 103 29.89 -14.15 -4.04
C PRO A 103 30.90 -13.73 -2.96
N ASN A 104 32.19 -13.83 -3.26
CA ASN A 104 33.20 -13.19 -2.42
C ASN A 104 33.08 -11.64 -2.50
N VAL A 105 33.72 -10.96 -1.55
CA VAL A 105 33.63 -9.49 -1.41
C VAL A 105 34.05 -8.78 -2.71
N TYR A 106 35.11 -9.22 -3.38
CA TYR A 106 35.57 -8.60 -4.63
C TYR A 106 34.54 -8.71 -5.76
N LYS A 107 33.92 -9.89 -5.92
CA LYS A 107 32.87 -10.10 -6.93
C LYS A 107 31.64 -9.24 -6.61
N LEU A 108 31.22 -9.20 -5.35
CA LEU A 108 30.11 -8.35 -4.91
C LEU A 108 30.38 -6.87 -5.20
N LEU A 109 31.54 -6.36 -4.78
CA LEU A 109 31.93 -4.97 -5.00
C LEU A 109 31.95 -4.61 -6.49
N ARG A 110 32.50 -5.49 -7.34
CA ARG A 110 32.51 -5.29 -8.79
C ARG A 110 31.10 -5.11 -9.36
N HIS A 111 30.15 -5.97 -8.99
CA HIS A 111 28.78 -5.87 -9.49
C HIS A 111 28.03 -4.67 -8.90
N LEU A 112 28.29 -4.30 -7.64
CA LEU A 112 27.72 -3.09 -7.04
C LEU A 112 28.21 -1.82 -7.76
N SER A 113 29.50 -1.72 -8.08
CA SER A 113 30.03 -0.59 -8.87
C SER A 113 29.40 -0.52 -10.27
N GLN A 114 29.23 -1.67 -10.94
CA GLN A 114 28.57 -1.72 -12.25
C GLN A 114 27.09 -1.27 -12.16
N GLU A 115 26.38 -1.66 -11.11
CA GLU A 115 25.01 -1.19 -10.87
C GLU A 115 24.94 0.30 -10.58
N GLU A 116 25.88 0.83 -9.79
CA GLU A 116 25.96 2.28 -9.54
C GLU A 116 26.17 3.06 -10.84
N ASP A 117 27.12 2.64 -11.69
CA ASP A 117 27.39 3.28 -12.98
C ASP A 117 26.18 3.22 -13.91
N HIS A 118 25.49 2.08 -13.95
CA HIS A 118 24.25 1.92 -14.69
C HIS A 118 23.17 2.89 -14.20
N TRP A 119 22.92 2.94 -12.89
CA TRP A 119 21.89 3.81 -12.32
C TRP A 119 22.20 5.29 -12.43
N ARG A 120 23.46 5.72 -12.29
CA ARG A 120 23.88 7.11 -12.57
C ARG A 120 23.50 7.51 -13.99
N SER A 121 23.78 6.64 -14.95
CA SER A 121 23.43 6.85 -16.36
C SER A 121 21.92 6.93 -16.56
N GLU A 122 21.14 6.07 -15.91
CA GLU A 122 19.67 6.08 -15.99
C GLU A 122 19.05 7.33 -15.37
N VAL A 123 19.56 7.80 -14.22
CA VAL A 123 19.08 9.04 -13.58
C VAL A 123 19.32 10.25 -14.48
N ILE A 124 20.50 10.35 -15.10
CA ILE A 124 20.80 11.41 -16.06
C ILE A 124 19.81 11.38 -17.24
N LYS A 125 19.53 10.18 -17.79
CA LYS A 125 18.56 10.03 -18.88
C LYS A 125 17.16 10.48 -18.48
N ILE A 126 16.70 10.14 -17.28
CA ILE A 126 15.39 10.56 -16.75
C ILE A 126 15.35 12.10 -16.66
N HIS A 127 16.40 12.71 -16.11
CA HIS A 127 16.48 14.17 -15.95
C HIS A 127 16.47 14.91 -17.30
N ILE A 128 17.10 14.34 -18.34
CA ILE A 128 17.16 14.93 -19.68
C ILE A 128 15.87 14.69 -20.48
N ARG A 129 15.32 13.47 -20.43
CA ARG A 129 14.16 13.07 -21.24
C ARG A 129 12.82 13.46 -20.61
N GLY A 130 12.81 13.75 -19.30
CA GLY A 130 11.61 14.12 -18.56
C GLY A 130 10.60 12.99 -18.37
N ASP A 131 10.92 11.75 -18.78
CA ASP A 131 9.97 10.64 -18.78
C ASP A 131 10.37 9.54 -17.79
N GLU A 132 9.37 9.10 -17.02
CA GLU A 132 9.49 8.03 -16.05
C GLU A 132 9.25 6.66 -16.72
N ARG A 133 9.68 5.59 -16.07
CA ARG A 133 9.43 4.22 -16.57
C ARG A 133 7.93 4.03 -16.82
N HIS A 134 7.59 3.66 -18.06
CA HIS A 134 6.21 3.46 -18.49
C HIS A 134 5.53 2.39 -17.64
N ARG A 135 4.63 2.83 -16.75
CA ARG A 135 3.69 1.94 -16.07
C ARG A 135 2.65 1.49 -17.09
N ARG A 136 2.16 0.24 -17.00
CA ARG A 136 1.03 -0.19 -17.85
C ARG A 136 -0.16 0.75 -17.63
N ALA A 137 -0.78 1.21 -18.72
CA ALA A 137 -1.84 2.23 -18.69
C ALA A 137 -2.94 1.94 -17.65
N ARG A 138 -3.40 0.69 -17.55
CA ARG A 138 -4.42 0.28 -16.55
C ARG A 138 -4.03 0.63 -15.11
N TRP A 139 -2.75 0.48 -14.76
CA TRP A 139 -2.25 0.72 -13.41
C TRP A 139 -1.97 2.20 -13.16
N GLN A 140 -1.78 2.97 -14.24
CA GLN A 140 -1.72 4.43 -14.15
C GLN A 140 -3.12 4.97 -13.80
N VAL A 141 -4.14 4.57 -14.57
CA VAL A 141 -5.53 4.95 -14.33
C VAL A 141 -5.99 4.65 -12.90
N ILE A 142 -5.68 3.45 -12.38
CA ILE A 142 -6.02 3.11 -10.98
C ILE A 142 -5.26 3.99 -9.99
N SER A 143 -3.98 4.28 -10.25
CA SER A 143 -3.16 5.12 -9.37
C SER A 143 -3.70 6.55 -9.33
N ASP A 144 -3.99 7.13 -10.49
CA ASP A 144 -4.52 8.49 -10.62
C ASP A 144 -5.89 8.60 -9.93
N ARG A 145 -6.75 7.59 -10.09
CA ARG A 145 -8.05 7.53 -9.41
C ARG A 145 -7.90 7.49 -7.89
N LEU A 146 -6.99 6.66 -7.37
CA LEU A 146 -6.75 6.56 -5.92
C LEU A 146 -6.14 7.85 -5.36
N GLN A 147 -5.24 8.49 -6.10
CA GLN A 147 -4.67 9.78 -5.74
C GLN A 147 -5.76 10.86 -5.67
N ALA A 148 -6.60 10.98 -6.70
CA ALA A 148 -7.70 11.93 -6.71
C ALA A 148 -8.70 11.70 -5.56
N LEU A 149 -9.00 10.44 -5.22
CA LEU A 149 -9.83 10.12 -4.05
C LEU A 149 -9.15 10.58 -2.74
N ALA A 150 -7.84 10.33 -2.60
CA ALA A 150 -7.08 10.73 -1.41
C ALA A 150 -7.04 12.25 -1.25
N GLU A 151 -6.88 13.00 -2.34
CA GLU A 151 -6.93 14.46 -2.37
C GLU A 151 -8.30 14.99 -1.93
N ARG A 152 -9.39 14.44 -2.49
CA ARG A 152 -10.76 14.81 -2.10
C ARG A 152 -11.03 14.53 -0.62
N ARG A 153 -10.56 13.40 -0.09
CA ARG A 153 -10.68 13.06 1.34
C ARG A 153 -9.89 14.03 2.21
N ARG A 154 -8.66 14.38 1.82
CA ARG A 154 -7.81 15.37 2.51
C ARG A 154 -8.46 16.74 2.56
N ASN A 155 -9.12 17.15 1.49
CA ASN A 155 -9.83 18.43 1.39
C ASN A 155 -11.19 18.43 2.11
N GLY A 156 -11.63 17.28 2.66
CA GLY A 156 -12.93 17.16 3.34
C GLY A 156 -14.14 17.09 2.40
N GLU A 157 -13.92 16.87 1.10
CA GLU A 157 -15.00 16.83 0.08
C GLU A 157 -15.76 15.49 0.08
N VAL A 158 -15.21 14.46 0.72
CA VAL A 158 -15.77 13.10 0.77
C VAL A 158 -15.73 12.60 2.21
N ALA A 159 -16.87 12.09 2.69
CA ALA A 159 -16.97 11.47 4.00
C ALA A 159 -16.10 10.20 4.07
N MET A 160 -15.58 9.88 5.27
CA MET A 160 -14.67 8.76 5.48
C MET A 160 -15.25 7.41 4.99
N ALA A 161 -16.52 7.14 5.29
CA ALA A 161 -17.18 5.91 4.87
C ALA A 161 -17.25 5.78 3.33
N ASP A 162 -17.63 6.86 2.64
CA ASP A 162 -17.73 6.87 1.18
C ASP A 162 -16.36 6.77 0.51
N TYR A 163 -15.34 7.39 1.12
CA TYR A 163 -13.96 7.24 0.70
C TYR A 163 -13.49 5.78 0.77
N LEU A 164 -13.68 5.11 1.91
CA LEU A 164 -13.28 3.71 2.10
C LEU A 164 -13.98 2.77 1.10
N ARG A 165 -15.29 2.96 0.88
CA ARG A 165 -16.03 2.19 -0.13
C ARG A 165 -15.53 2.45 -1.55
N ALA A 166 -15.28 3.72 -1.89
CA ALA A 166 -14.78 4.11 -3.21
C ALA A 166 -13.38 3.53 -3.48
N VAL A 167 -12.52 3.48 -2.46
CA VAL A 167 -11.21 2.83 -2.51
C VAL A 167 -11.37 1.32 -2.66
N ALA A 168 -12.23 0.69 -1.87
CA ALA A 168 -12.45 -0.75 -1.87
C ALA A 168 -12.89 -1.30 -3.24
N HIS A 169 -13.62 -0.50 -4.04
CA HIS A 169 -13.97 -0.86 -5.42
C HIS A 169 -12.78 -1.03 -6.37
N ASN A 170 -11.58 -0.59 -5.99
CA ASN A 170 -10.36 -0.78 -6.80
C ASN A 170 -9.61 -2.07 -6.43
N PHE A 171 -10.02 -2.76 -5.37
CA PHE A 171 -9.43 -4.04 -5.00
C PHE A 171 -10.22 -5.19 -5.64
N THR A 172 -9.58 -5.92 -6.54
CA THR A 172 -10.02 -7.25 -6.97
C THR A 172 -9.37 -8.28 -6.04
N LEU A 173 -10.08 -8.64 -4.97
CA LEU A 173 -9.82 -9.84 -4.17
C LEU A 173 -10.60 -11.01 -4.75
#